data_AF-A0A2E2WEH7-F1
#
_entry.id   AF-A0A2E2WEH7-F1
#
_cell.length_a   1.000
_cell.length_b   1.000
_cell.length_c   1.000
_cell.angle_alpha   90.00
_cell.angle_beta   90.00
_cell.angle_gamma   90.00
#
_symmetry.space_group_name_H-M   'P 1'
#
loop_
_entity.id
_entity.type
_entity.pdbx_description
1 polymer ?
#
loop_
_entity_poly.entity_id
_entity_poly.type
_entity_poly.pdbx_seq_one_letter_code
_entity_poly.pdbx_strand_id
1 'polypeptide(L)' 'MARPPVSKNDSTADWPSLQLESVAQAQGFRNIAGVDEAGRGPLAGPVVVAAVILGPDWDINHP' A
#
# COMPACT_ATOMS: atom_id res chain seq x y z
N MET A 1 5.03 16.61 -15.34
CA MET A 1 6.00 15.67 -15.96
C MET A 1 5.58 14.28 -15.50
N ALA A 2 5.09 13.42 -16.39
CA ALA A 2 4.75 12.05 -16.03
C ALA A 2 6.03 11.31 -15.57
N ARG A 3 5.93 10.48 -14.54
CA ARG A 3 7.06 9.63 -14.11
C ARG A 3 7.49 8.75 -15.28
N PRO A 4 8.78 8.72 -15.64
CA PRO A 4 9.25 7.90 -16.74
C PRO A 4 9.01 6.40 -16.44
N PRO A 5 8.82 5.56 -17.48
CA PRO A 5 8.61 4.13 -17.30
C PRO A 5 9.82 3.50 -16.60
N VAL A 6 9.57 2.85 -15.47
CA VAL A 6 10.59 2.14 -14.69
C VAL A 6 11.17 1.01 -15.54
N SER A 7 12.48 1.05 -15.71
CA SER A 7 13.28 0.04 -16.42
C SER A 7 13.14 -1.33 -15.73
N LYS A 8 12.90 -2.38 -16.51
CA LYS A 8 12.73 -3.78 -16.07
C LYS A 8 13.95 -4.40 -15.36
N ASN A 9 15.01 -3.64 -15.08
CA ASN A 9 16.23 -4.09 -14.41
C ASN A 9 16.57 -3.32 -13.12
N ASP A 10 15.76 -2.36 -12.69
CA ASP A 10 15.87 -1.85 -11.32
C ASP A 10 15.10 -2.79 -10.40
N SER A 11 15.70 -3.21 -9.30
CA SER A 11 15.05 -4.01 -8.27
C SER A 11 13.87 -3.24 -7.65
N THR A 12 12.71 -3.29 -8.31
CA THR A 12 11.40 -2.88 -7.81
C THR A 12 10.88 -3.78 -6.68
N ALA A 13 11.73 -4.64 -6.13
CA ALA A 13 11.36 -5.61 -5.09
C ALA A 13 11.11 -4.94 -3.72
N ASP A 14 11.63 -3.72 -3.50
CA ASP A 14 11.59 -3.06 -2.18
C ASP A 14 10.58 -1.91 -2.05
N TRP A 15 9.88 -1.52 -3.13
CA TRP A 15 8.84 -0.48 -3.03
C TRP A 15 7.45 -1.08 -2.84
N PRO A 16 6.61 -0.49 -1.95
CA PRO A 16 5.22 -0.91 -1.80
C PRO A 16 4.50 -0.86 -3.15
N SER A 17 3.78 -1.93 -3.48
CA SER A 17 3.00 -2.05 -4.71
C SER A 17 1.63 -2.64 -4.40
N LEU A 18 0.64 -2.39 -5.27
CA LEU A 18 -0.72 -2.92 -5.12
C LEU A 18 -0.88 -4.37 -5.63
N GLN A 19 0.20 -5.15 -5.68
CA GLN A 19 0.19 -6.49 -6.28
C GLN A 19 -0.70 -7.46 -5.48
N LEU A 20 -0.66 -7.38 -4.15
CA LEU A 20 -1.43 -8.25 -3.27
C LEU A 20 -2.93 -7.92 -3.37
N GLU A 21 -3.26 -6.63 -3.37
CA GLU A 21 -4.60 -6.10 -3.54
C GLU A 21 -5.17 -6.52 -4.88
N SER A 22 -4.40 -6.40 -5.96
CA SER A 22 -4.83 -6.82 -7.31
C SER A 22 -5.17 -8.31 -7.38
N VAL A 23 -4.37 -9.17 -6.73
CA VAL A 23 -4.65 -10.61 -6.64
C VAL A 23 -5.93 -10.87 -5.86
N ALA A 24 -6.14 -10.19 -4.72
CA ALA A 24 -7.35 -10.34 -3.93
C ALA A 24 -8.59 -9.83 -4.67
N GLN A 25 -8.49 -8.73 -5.41
CA GLN A 25 -9.57 -8.23 -6.26
C GLN A 25 -9.94 -9.24 -7.36
N ALA A 26 -8.94 -9.85 -8.00
CA ALA A 26 -9.16 -10.90 -9.01
C ALA A 26 -9.82 -12.16 -8.42
N GLN A 27 -9.65 -12.42 -7.12
CA GLN A 27 -10.36 -13.48 -6.40
C GLN A 27 -11.80 -13.10 -6.00
N GLY A 28 -12.23 -11.87 -6.28
CA GLY A 28 -13.58 -11.38 -6.00
C GLY A 28 -13.74 -10.65 -4.67
N PHE A 29 -12.66 -10.39 -3.94
CA PHE A 29 -12.72 -9.55 -2.73
C PHE A 29 -12.92 -8.09 -3.11
N ARG A 30 -13.95 -7.45 -2.53
CA ARG A 30 -14.32 -6.05 -2.86
C ARG A 30 -13.74 -5.02 -1.90
N ASN A 31 -13.58 -5.38 -0.63
CA ASN A 31 -13.12 -4.47 0.41
C ASN A 31 -11.79 -5.01 0.95
N ILE A 32 -10.69 -4.45 0.48
CA ILE A 32 -9.33 -4.87 0.86
C ILE A 32 -8.71 -3.75 1.66
N ALA A 33 -8.30 -4.05 2.89
CA ALA A 33 -7.69 -3.09 3.79
C ALA A 33 -6.21 -3.39 3.98
N GLY A 34 -5.37 -2.37 3.79
CA GLY A 34 -4.00 -2.37 4.30
C GLY A 34 -4.00 -2.05 5.80
N VAL A 35 -3.16 -2.73 6.58
CA VAL A 35 -3.06 -2.55 8.03
C VAL A 35 -1.61 -2.26 8.39
N ASP A 36 -1.39 -1.23 9.20
CA ASP A 36 -0.05 -0.88 9.70
C ASP A 36 -0.13 -0.23 11.09
N GLU A 37 0.97 -0.28 11.82
CA GLU A 37 1.09 0.24 13.17
C GLU A 37 2.23 1.24 13.37
N ALA A 38 2.03 2.13 14.32
CA ALA A 38 3.05 3.03 14.81
C ALA A 38 3.18 2.93 16.34
N GLY A 39 4.39 3.14 16.85
CA GLY A 39 4.64 3.21 18.29
C GLY A 39 5.20 1.92 18.92
N ARG A 40 5.73 0.95 18.14
CA ARG A 40 6.35 -0.26 18.71
C ARG A 40 7.74 -0.05 19.32
N GLY A 41 8.40 1.06 18.98
CA GLY A 41 9.80 1.37 19.33
C GLY A 41 10.02 2.29 20.56
N PRO A 42 9.14 3.26 20.86
CA PRO A 42 9.27 4.09 22.06
C PRO A 42 9.27 3.28 23.37
N LEU A 43 9.93 3.81 24.41
CA LEU A 43 10.00 3.19 25.76
C LEU A 43 8.64 3.17 26.48
N ALA A 44 7.77 4.12 26.16
CA ALA A 44 6.42 4.23 26.70
C ALA A 44 5.51 4.95 25.71
N GLY A 45 4.21 4.77 25.87
CA GLY A 45 3.17 5.26 24.96
C GLY A 45 2.43 4.10 24.28
N PRO A 46 1.24 4.35 23.71
CA PRO A 46 0.46 3.30 23.06
C PRO A 46 1.07 2.93 21.70
N VAL A 47 0.89 1.67 21.31
CA VAL A 47 0.93 1.29 19.89
C VAL A 47 -0.44 1.63 19.30
N VAL A 48 -0.44 2.32 18.16
CA VAL A 48 -1.66 2.67 17.42
C VAL A 48 -1.62 1.95 16.08
N VAL A 49 -2.74 1.34 15.70
CA VAL A 49 -2.91 0.59 14.44
C VAL A 49 -4.00 1.24 13.62
N ALA A 50 -3.84 1.28 12.30
CA ALA A 50 -4.88 1.72 11.37
C ALA A 50 -5.15 0.66 10.31
N ALA A 51 -6.38 0.62 9.82
CA ALA A 51 -6.79 -0.17 8.66
C ALA A 51 -7.43 0.76 7.62
N VAL A 52 -6.94 0.72 6.39
CA VAL A 52 -7.37 1.63 5.32
C VAL A 52 -7.80 0.81 4.10
N ILE A 53 -9.04 1.03 3.67
CA ILE A 53 -9.53 0.57 2.36
C ILE A 53 -9.36 1.73 1.39
N LEU A 54 -8.59 1.52 0.33
CA LEU A 54 -8.47 2.51 -0.75
C LEU A 54 -9.76 2.53 -1.59
N GLY A 55 -10.22 3.74 -1.92
CA GLY A 55 -11.34 3.93 -2.82
C GLY A 55 -11.02 3.46 -4.24
N PRO A 56 -12.04 3.16 -5.05
CA PRO A 56 -11.85 2.70 -6.43
C PRO A 56 -11.13 3.72 -7.33
N ASP A 57 -11.22 5.01 -6.98
CA ASP A 57 -10.61 6.11 -7.72
C ASP A 57 -9.26 6.55 -7.15
N TRP A 58 -8.66 5.75 -6.25
CA TRP A 58 -7.34 6.06 -5.71
C TRP A 58 -6.29 5.97 -6.82
N ASP A 59 -5.53 7.06 -7.00
CA ASP A 59 -4.37 7.12 -7.90
C ASP A 59 -3.18 7.71 -7.14
N ILE A 60 -2.04 7.03 -7.23
CA ILE A 60 -0.77 7.47 -6.66
C ILE A 60 -0.32 8.85 -7.18
N ASN A 61 -0.80 9.29 -8.34
CA ASN A 61 -0.48 10.59 -8.92
C ASN A 61 -1.50 11.68 -8.58
N HIS A 62 -2.62 11.32 -7.95
CA HIS A 62 -3.67 12.25 -7.53
C HIS A 62 -4.16 11.92 -6.11
N PRO A 63 -3.30 12.13 -5.09
CA PRO A 63 -3.61 11.81 -3.70
C PRO A 63 -4.68 12.72 -3.09
#